data_AF-A0A525IKU9-F1
#
_entry.id   AF-A0A525IKU9-F1
#
_cell.length_a   1.000
_cell.length_b   1.000
_cell.length_c   1.000
_cell.angle_alpha   90.00
_cell.angle_beta   90.00
_cell.angle_gamma   90.00
#
_symmetry.space_group_name_H-M   'P 1'
#
loop_
_entity.id
_entity.type
_entity.pdbx_description
1 polymer ?
#
loop_
_entity_poly.entity_id
_entity_poly.type
_entity_poly.pdbx_seq_one_letter_code
_entity_poly.pdbx_strand_id
1 'polypeptide(L)'
;YLEEIRRFPMLERQEEYMLAKRWREHGDRDAAHKLVTSHLRLVPKIARDYRGYGLPISKGNVGLMKAVERFEPEKGFRLATYAVWWIKAAIQEYILRSWSLVKMVTTANQKKAFFNLRKAQSKISILGNGDMRLDQVKIIARRIGVTETDVIYMNRRLGGDVSLNAAIREDGDSGEWQDWLVDESPDQETTLAASEEFDNHGPAVSLSHKLRRDSAVPKCGE
;
A
#
# COMPACT_ATOMS: atom_id res chain seq x y z
N TYR A 1 -10.78 1.62 26.43
CA TYR A 1 -10.91 0.52 25.44
C TYR A 1 -10.74 -0.89 26.00
N LEU A 2 -9.53 -1.36 26.38
CA LEU A 2 -9.33 -2.78 26.78
C LEU A 2 -10.11 -3.19 28.04
N GLU A 3 -10.36 -2.25 28.95
CA GLU A 3 -11.21 -2.48 30.12
C GLU A 3 -12.70 -2.49 29.78
N GLU A 4 -13.13 -1.65 28.85
CA GLU A 4 -14.54 -1.59 28.40
C GLU A 4 -14.95 -2.87 27.69
N ILE A 5 -14.11 -3.40 26.80
CA ILE A 5 -14.39 -4.69 26.13
C ILE A 5 -14.42 -5.87 27.09
N ARG A 6 -13.83 -5.72 28.29
CA ARG A 6 -13.91 -6.72 29.36
C ARG A 6 -15.23 -6.65 30.14
N ARG A 7 -15.98 -5.56 30.07
CA ARG A 7 -17.28 -5.46 30.76
C ARG A 7 -18.38 -6.25 30.04
N PHE A 8 -18.25 -6.50 28.75
CA PHE A 8 -19.25 -7.27 28.01
C PHE A 8 -19.19 -8.77 28.36
N PRO A 9 -20.35 -9.41 28.65
CA PRO A 9 -20.42 -10.83 28.91
C PRO A 9 -20.17 -11.64 27.62
N MET A 10 -19.64 -12.84 27.78
CA MET A 10 -19.54 -13.80 26.69
C MET A 10 -20.89 -14.50 26.52
N LEU A 11 -21.32 -14.65 25.27
CA LEU A 11 -22.58 -15.29 24.94
C LEU A 11 -22.45 -16.82 24.92
N GLU A 12 -23.48 -17.48 25.41
CA GLU A 12 -23.61 -18.93 25.27
C GLU A 12 -23.91 -19.32 23.83
N ARG A 13 -23.66 -20.60 23.49
CA ARG A 13 -23.84 -21.09 22.10
C ARG A 13 -25.26 -20.87 21.58
N GLN A 14 -26.27 -21.13 22.43
CA GLN A 14 -27.67 -20.98 22.06
C GLN A 14 -28.06 -19.50 21.87
N GLU A 15 -27.57 -18.62 22.74
CA GLU A 15 -27.83 -17.17 22.62
C GLU A 15 -27.21 -16.60 21.35
N GLU A 16 -25.99 -17.01 21.03
CA GLU A 16 -25.28 -16.64 19.80
C GLU A 16 -26.08 -17.06 18.55
N TYR A 17 -26.62 -18.30 18.54
CA TYR A 17 -27.48 -18.79 17.46
C TYR A 17 -28.75 -17.95 17.32
N MET A 18 -29.47 -17.69 18.42
CA MET A 18 -30.71 -16.92 18.40
C MET A 18 -30.51 -15.46 17.97
N LEU A 19 -29.42 -14.83 18.39
CA LEU A 19 -29.06 -13.47 17.97
C LEU A 19 -28.65 -13.44 16.50
N ALA A 20 -27.86 -14.41 16.04
CA ALA A 20 -27.42 -14.49 14.65
C ALA A 20 -28.59 -14.74 13.70
N LYS A 21 -29.53 -15.60 14.11
CA LYS A 21 -30.76 -15.87 13.35
C LYS A 21 -31.63 -14.62 13.25
N ARG A 22 -31.88 -13.92 14.35
CA ARG A 22 -32.63 -12.65 14.36
C ARG A 22 -32.01 -11.59 13.47
N TRP A 23 -30.68 -11.43 13.53
CA TRP A 23 -29.98 -10.50 12.64
C TRP A 23 -30.18 -10.86 11.17
N ARG A 24 -30.05 -12.14 10.81
CA ARG A 24 -30.16 -12.60 9.43
C ARG A 24 -31.58 -12.51 8.86
N GLU A 25 -32.58 -12.89 9.64
CA GLU A 25 -33.98 -12.97 9.20
C GLU A 25 -34.70 -11.61 9.25
N HIS A 26 -34.37 -10.78 10.25
CA HIS A 26 -35.11 -9.54 10.53
C HIS A 26 -34.26 -8.28 10.45
N GLY A 27 -32.94 -8.38 10.25
CA GLY A 27 -32.06 -7.21 10.25
C GLY A 27 -31.96 -6.52 11.60
N ASP A 28 -32.18 -7.24 12.70
CA ASP A 28 -32.19 -6.71 14.08
C ASP A 28 -30.80 -6.16 14.48
N ARG A 29 -30.67 -4.83 14.44
CA ARG A 29 -29.41 -4.12 14.76
C ARG A 29 -28.96 -4.32 16.20
N ASP A 30 -29.89 -4.50 17.14
CA ASP A 30 -29.55 -4.73 18.54
C ASP A 30 -28.97 -6.13 18.73
N ALA A 31 -29.48 -7.12 17.98
CA ALA A 31 -28.90 -8.45 17.94
C ALA A 31 -27.47 -8.44 17.37
N ALA A 32 -27.24 -7.71 16.27
CA ALA A 32 -25.91 -7.53 15.71
C ALA A 32 -24.96 -6.82 16.67
N HIS A 33 -25.43 -5.76 17.36
CA HIS A 33 -24.63 -5.04 18.34
C HIS A 33 -24.17 -5.97 19.47
N LYS A 34 -25.09 -6.76 20.06
CA LYS A 34 -24.76 -7.74 21.12
C LYS A 34 -23.78 -8.82 20.65
N LEU A 35 -23.93 -9.30 19.42
CA LEU A 35 -22.99 -10.26 18.82
C LEU A 35 -21.59 -9.68 18.67
N VAL A 36 -21.48 -8.44 18.17
CA VAL A 36 -20.20 -7.76 18.00
C VAL A 36 -19.56 -7.50 19.36
N THR A 37 -20.27 -6.89 20.32
CA THR A 37 -19.71 -6.48 21.62
C THR A 37 -19.20 -7.65 22.44
N SER A 38 -19.91 -8.79 22.44
CA SER A 38 -19.49 -10.01 23.14
C SER A 38 -18.18 -10.60 22.58
N HIS A 39 -17.93 -10.43 21.28
CA HIS A 39 -16.76 -10.98 20.59
C HIS A 39 -15.61 -9.98 20.40
N LEU A 40 -15.74 -8.73 20.88
CA LEU A 40 -14.69 -7.70 20.77
C LEU A 40 -13.34 -8.12 21.37
N ARG A 41 -13.36 -8.98 22.41
CA ARG A 41 -12.15 -9.49 23.08
C ARG A 41 -11.26 -10.32 22.13
N LEU A 42 -11.82 -10.88 21.06
CA LEU A 42 -11.09 -11.67 20.07
C LEU A 42 -10.14 -10.80 19.22
N VAL A 43 -10.57 -9.58 18.90
CA VAL A 43 -9.82 -8.66 18.02
C VAL A 43 -8.42 -8.34 18.55
N PRO A 44 -8.23 -7.84 19.79
CA PRO A 44 -6.90 -7.55 20.30
C PRO A 44 -6.05 -8.81 20.46
N LYS A 45 -6.64 -10.00 20.67
CA LYS A 45 -5.89 -11.27 20.72
C LYS A 45 -5.24 -11.57 19.37
N ILE A 46 -5.95 -11.37 18.26
CA ILE A 46 -5.42 -11.56 16.90
C ILE A 46 -4.47 -10.43 16.51
N ALA A 47 -4.80 -9.18 16.87
CA ALA A 47 -3.96 -8.03 16.54
C ALA A 47 -2.56 -8.08 17.21
N ARG A 48 -2.38 -8.86 18.29
CA ARG A 48 -1.08 -9.08 18.93
C ARG A 48 -0.03 -9.61 17.95
N ASP A 49 -0.42 -10.49 17.02
CA ASP A 49 0.48 -11.09 16.03
C ASP A 49 1.00 -10.06 15.00
N TYR A 50 0.35 -8.89 14.91
CA TYR A 50 0.63 -7.84 13.92
C TYR A 50 1.16 -6.54 14.54
N ARG A 51 1.53 -6.52 15.83
CA ARG A 51 1.99 -5.31 16.53
C ARG A 51 3.18 -4.61 15.88
N GLY A 52 4.05 -5.35 15.18
CA GLY A 52 5.22 -4.79 14.50
C GLY A 52 4.92 -3.88 13.30
N TYR A 53 3.66 -3.75 12.89
CA TYR A 53 3.23 -2.95 11.75
C TYR A 53 2.49 -1.65 12.13
N GLY A 54 2.41 -1.27 13.41
CA GLY A 54 1.74 -0.02 13.82
C GLY A 54 0.22 0.01 13.59
N LEU A 55 -0.43 -1.14 13.66
CA LEU A 55 -1.84 -1.30 13.31
C LEU A 55 -2.81 -0.70 14.36
N PRO A 56 -3.80 0.11 13.95
CA PRO A 56 -4.92 0.48 14.81
C PRO A 56 -5.90 -0.69 15.00
N ILE A 57 -6.22 -1.01 16.25
CA ILE A 57 -7.17 -2.09 16.64
C ILE A 57 -8.54 -1.91 15.98
N SER A 58 -8.93 -0.67 15.69
CA SER A 58 -10.21 -0.32 15.05
C SER A 58 -10.45 -1.05 13.72
N LYS A 59 -9.41 -1.31 12.92
CA LYS A 59 -9.55 -2.03 11.64
C LYS A 59 -9.91 -3.50 11.83
N GLY A 60 -9.43 -4.11 12.92
CA GLY A 60 -9.85 -5.45 13.31
C GLY A 60 -11.33 -5.51 13.71
N ASN A 61 -11.85 -4.46 14.36
CA ASN A 61 -13.28 -4.36 14.68
C ASN A 61 -14.14 -4.28 13.41
N VAL A 62 -13.68 -3.56 12.38
CA VAL A 62 -14.36 -3.54 11.06
C VAL A 62 -14.38 -4.95 10.44
N GLY A 63 -13.30 -5.71 10.58
CA GLY A 63 -13.27 -7.12 10.17
C GLY A 63 -14.28 -7.99 10.93
N LEU A 64 -14.42 -7.79 12.24
CA LEU A 64 -15.43 -8.48 13.06
C LEU A 64 -16.85 -8.14 12.61
N MET A 65 -17.15 -6.87 12.32
CA MET A 65 -18.46 -6.47 11.81
C MET A 65 -18.80 -7.16 10.48
N LYS A 66 -17.84 -7.20 9.54
CA LYS A 66 -17.99 -7.94 8.27
C LYS A 66 -18.20 -9.44 8.48
N ALA A 67 -17.59 -10.01 9.52
CA ALA A 67 -17.80 -11.41 9.88
C ALA A 67 -19.23 -11.66 10.34
N VAL A 68 -19.79 -10.79 11.19
CA VAL A 68 -21.17 -10.90 11.68
C VAL A 68 -22.18 -10.73 10.54
N GLU A 69 -21.91 -9.82 9.60
CA GLU A 69 -22.77 -9.61 8.43
C GLU A 69 -22.91 -10.87 7.55
N ARG A 70 -21.84 -11.67 7.43
CA ARG A 70 -21.78 -12.85 6.57
C ARG A 70 -21.86 -14.18 7.33
N PHE A 71 -22.11 -14.13 8.63
CA PHE A 71 -22.13 -15.33 9.46
C PHE A 71 -23.39 -16.14 9.22
N GLU A 72 -23.22 -17.46 9.05
CA GLU A 72 -24.32 -18.41 8.85
C GLU A 72 -24.45 -19.32 10.09
N PRO A 73 -25.47 -19.12 10.94
CA PRO A 73 -25.63 -19.89 12.17
C PRO A 73 -25.99 -21.37 11.92
N GLU A 74 -26.62 -21.67 10.78
CA GLU A 74 -27.05 -23.03 10.40
C GLU A 74 -25.87 -24.00 10.16
N LYS A 75 -24.67 -23.47 9.94
CA LYS A 75 -23.46 -24.29 9.72
C LYS A 75 -22.92 -24.93 11.02
N GLY A 76 -23.45 -24.57 12.19
CA GLY A 76 -23.12 -25.20 13.47
C GLY A 76 -21.75 -24.82 14.07
N PHE A 77 -20.99 -23.93 13.42
CA PHE A 77 -19.72 -23.42 13.96
C PHE A 77 -19.95 -22.16 14.81
N ARG A 78 -19.07 -21.93 15.79
CA ARG A 78 -19.07 -20.68 16.57
C ARG A 78 -18.65 -19.49 15.70
N LEU A 79 -19.26 -18.33 15.94
CA LEU A 79 -18.92 -17.05 15.31
C LEU A 79 -17.43 -16.75 15.45
N ALA A 80 -16.83 -17.02 16.61
CA ALA A 80 -15.41 -16.81 16.85
C ALA A 80 -14.51 -17.50 15.80
N THR A 81 -14.83 -18.75 15.41
CA THR A 81 -14.07 -19.51 14.40
C THR A 81 -14.11 -18.83 13.04
N TYR A 82 -15.28 -18.32 12.65
CA TYR A 82 -15.47 -17.61 11.38
C TYR A 82 -14.81 -16.23 11.41
N ALA A 83 -15.00 -15.49 12.51
CA ALA A 83 -14.50 -14.13 12.70
C ALA A 83 -12.98 -14.04 12.66
N VAL A 84 -12.25 -15.07 13.11
CA VAL A 84 -10.78 -15.09 13.05
C VAL A 84 -10.26 -14.80 11.63
N TRP A 85 -10.86 -15.39 10.61
CA TRP A 85 -10.42 -15.21 9.22
C TRP A 85 -10.69 -13.80 8.71
N TRP A 86 -11.87 -13.25 8.99
CA TRP A 86 -12.25 -11.90 8.60
C TRP A 86 -11.44 -10.83 9.32
N ILE A 87 -11.16 -11.01 10.61
CA ILE A 87 -10.31 -10.10 11.38
C ILE A 87 -8.90 -10.13 10.79
N LYS A 88 -8.32 -11.32 10.56
CA LYS A 88 -6.98 -11.43 9.93
C LYS A 88 -6.95 -10.78 8.55
N ALA A 89 -7.94 -11.03 7.71
CA ALA A 89 -8.02 -10.46 6.37
C ALA A 89 -8.12 -8.93 6.41
N ALA A 90 -8.98 -8.37 7.26
CA ALA A 90 -9.14 -6.92 7.42
C ALA A 90 -7.85 -6.24 7.92
N ILE A 91 -7.16 -6.89 8.86
CA ILE A 91 -5.88 -6.41 9.38
C ILE A 91 -4.81 -6.45 8.28
N GLN A 92 -4.66 -7.57 7.59
CA GLN A 92 -3.66 -7.73 6.52
C GLN A 92 -3.91 -6.77 5.36
N GLU A 93 -5.17 -6.58 4.97
CA GLU A 93 -5.56 -5.63 3.95
C GLU A 93 -5.20 -4.20 4.36
N TYR A 94 -5.46 -3.81 5.61
CA TYR A 94 -5.09 -2.49 6.09
C TYR A 94 -3.58 -2.28 6.07
N ILE A 95 -2.79 -3.25 6.57
CA ILE A 95 -1.33 -3.14 6.59
C ILE A 95 -0.80 -2.96 5.17
N LEU A 96 -1.25 -3.77 4.22
CA LEU A 96 -0.80 -3.66 2.81
C LEU A 96 -1.19 -2.33 2.16
N ARG A 97 -2.33 -1.75 2.53
CA ARG A 97 -2.81 -0.46 2.02
C ARG A 97 -2.16 0.75 2.68
N SER A 98 -1.71 0.63 3.94
CA SER A 98 -1.13 1.73 4.71
C SER A 98 0.40 1.75 4.70
N TRP A 99 1.05 0.72 4.16
CA TRP A 99 2.50 0.61 4.15
C TRP A 99 3.20 1.57 3.18
N SER A 100 2.56 1.91 2.07
CA SER A 100 3.07 2.88 1.10
C SER A 100 1.89 3.71 0.57
N LEU A 101 2.16 4.98 0.32
CA LEU A 101 1.28 5.94 -0.33
C LEU A 101 0.94 5.48 -1.76
N VAL A 102 1.87 4.79 -2.42
CA VAL A 102 1.66 4.28 -3.79
C VAL A 102 0.87 2.97 -3.73
N LYS A 103 -0.40 3.05 -4.13
CA LYS A 103 -1.30 1.90 -4.18
C LYS A 103 -0.98 1.00 -5.37
N MET A 104 -0.51 -0.22 -5.08
CA MET A 104 -0.24 -1.24 -6.11
C MET A 104 -0.99 -2.54 -5.85
N VAL A 105 -1.35 -3.23 -6.94
CA VAL A 105 -1.95 -4.57 -6.89
C VAL A 105 -0.88 -5.57 -6.49
N THR A 106 -1.15 -6.35 -5.43
CA THR A 106 -0.22 -7.37 -4.93
C THR A 106 -0.75 -8.77 -5.23
N THR A 107 0.11 -9.64 -5.76
CA THR A 107 -0.20 -11.07 -5.95
C THR A 107 -0.19 -11.83 -4.62
N ALA A 108 -0.73 -13.05 -4.59
CA ALA A 108 -0.73 -13.88 -3.38
C ALA A 108 0.70 -14.19 -2.88
N ASN A 109 1.63 -14.44 -3.80
CA ASN A 109 3.04 -14.67 -3.48
C ASN A 109 3.70 -13.42 -2.87
N GLN A 110 3.42 -12.25 -3.42
CA GLN A 110 3.91 -10.98 -2.88
C GLN A 110 3.36 -10.69 -1.48
N LYS A 111 2.08 -10.98 -1.21
CA LYS A 111 1.52 -10.86 0.16
C LYS A 111 2.24 -11.80 1.13
N LYS A 112 2.51 -13.04 0.71
CA LYS A 112 3.24 -14.03 1.52
C LYS A 112 4.68 -13.59 1.80
N ALA A 113 5.36 -13.04 0.80
CA ALA A 113 6.68 -12.46 0.93
C ALA A 113 6.64 -11.27 1.90
N PHE A 114 5.75 -10.28 1.72
CA PHE A 114 5.62 -9.11 2.59
C PHE A 114 5.55 -9.45 4.08
N PHE A 115 4.64 -10.34 4.49
CA PHE A 115 4.46 -10.66 5.92
C PHE A 115 5.57 -11.54 6.52
N ASN A 116 6.24 -12.36 5.71
CA ASN A 116 7.24 -13.32 6.19
C ASN A 116 8.69 -12.85 5.96
N LEU A 117 8.93 -11.88 5.08
CA LEU A 117 10.26 -11.45 4.67
C LEU A 117 11.05 -10.89 5.85
N ARG A 118 10.47 -9.98 6.64
CA ARG A 118 11.14 -9.44 7.84
C ARG A 118 11.53 -10.52 8.85
N LYS A 119 10.67 -11.53 9.04
CA LYS A 119 10.93 -12.67 9.94
C LYS A 119 11.95 -13.66 9.36
N ALA A 120 12.04 -13.77 8.04
CA ALA A 120 13.05 -14.58 7.36
C ALA A 120 14.41 -13.89 7.39
N GLN A 121 14.44 -12.58 7.13
CA GLN A 121 15.60 -11.71 7.24
C GLN A 121 16.17 -11.74 8.65
N SER A 122 15.35 -11.54 9.69
CA SER A 122 15.84 -11.57 11.07
C SER A 122 16.50 -12.89 11.50
N LYS A 123 16.22 -13.99 10.78
CA LYS A 123 16.83 -15.31 11.03
C LYS A 123 18.10 -15.55 10.21
N ILE A 124 18.33 -14.77 9.16
CA ILE A 124 19.42 -14.94 8.19
C ILE A 124 20.43 -13.79 8.31
N SER A 125 19.99 -12.58 8.66
CA SER A 125 20.81 -11.38 8.73
C SER A 125 21.07 -10.95 10.17
N ILE A 126 22.33 -11.14 10.58
CA ILE A 126 23.02 -10.36 11.61
C ILE A 126 23.58 -9.05 10.99
N LEU A 127 23.47 -8.79 9.68
CA LEU A 127 24.11 -7.63 9.04
C LEU A 127 23.28 -6.98 7.92
N GLY A 128 23.01 -5.67 8.06
CA GLY A 128 22.93 -4.71 6.96
C GLY A 128 21.53 -4.26 6.51
N ASN A 129 21.23 -2.97 6.72
CA ASN A 129 20.11 -2.24 6.11
C ASN A 129 20.44 -1.87 4.65
N GLY A 130 20.59 -2.87 3.77
CA GLY A 130 20.93 -2.66 2.35
C GLY A 130 20.32 -3.70 1.43
N ASP A 131 20.65 -3.62 0.13
CA ASP A 131 20.23 -4.61 -0.86
C ASP A 131 20.75 -6.01 -0.49
N MET A 132 19.86 -7.01 -0.51
CA MET A 132 20.19 -8.37 -0.12
C MET A 132 21.20 -8.98 -1.10
N ARG A 133 22.19 -9.71 -0.56
CA ARG A 133 23.07 -10.52 -1.41
C ARG A 133 22.25 -11.59 -2.14
N LEU A 134 22.64 -11.90 -3.38
CA LEU A 134 21.94 -12.86 -4.24
C LEU A 134 21.74 -14.23 -3.55
N ASP A 135 22.72 -14.67 -2.76
CA ASP A 135 22.63 -15.93 -2.00
C ASP A 135 21.55 -15.90 -0.92
N GLN A 136 21.37 -14.76 -0.25
CA GLN A 136 20.32 -14.58 0.75
C GLN A 136 18.94 -14.58 0.12
N VAL A 137 18.79 -13.92 -1.05
CA VAL A 137 17.54 -13.92 -1.82
C VAL A 137 17.12 -15.35 -2.15
N LYS A 138 18.03 -16.18 -2.64
CA LYS A 138 17.78 -17.59 -2.98
C LYS A 138 17.32 -18.44 -1.79
N ILE A 139 17.94 -18.24 -0.63
CA ILE A 139 17.59 -18.96 0.60
C ILE A 139 16.20 -18.53 1.09
N ILE A 140 15.93 -17.23 1.10
CA ILE A 140 14.65 -16.66 1.53
C ILE A 140 13.52 -17.10 0.58
N ALA A 141 13.75 -17.01 -0.72
CA ALA A 141 12.81 -17.41 -1.76
C ALA A 141 12.39 -18.88 -1.58
N ARG A 142 13.35 -19.79 -1.41
CA ARG A 142 13.06 -21.22 -1.13
C ARG A 142 12.32 -21.43 0.18
N ARG A 143 12.68 -20.71 1.24
CA ARG A 143 12.04 -20.85 2.55
C ARG A 143 10.59 -20.37 2.58
N ILE A 144 10.33 -19.24 1.93
CA ILE A 144 8.99 -18.66 1.85
C ILE A 144 8.18 -19.33 0.74
N GLY A 145 8.82 -19.95 -0.26
CA GLY A 145 8.18 -20.58 -1.42
C GLY A 145 7.63 -19.53 -2.38
N VAL A 146 8.44 -18.54 -2.73
CA VAL A 146 8.14 -17.44 -3.67
C VAL A 146 9.31 -17.26 -4.64
N THR A 147 9.14 -16.50 -5.72
CA THR A 147 10.24 -16.25 -6.67
C THR A 147 11.27 -15.28 -6.09
N GLU A 148 12.50 -15.36 -6.60
CA GLU A 148 13.58 -14.41 -6.23
C GLU A 148 13.19 -12.97 -6.60
N THR A 149 12.50 -12.78 -7.73
CA THR A 149 11.99 -11.49 -8.17
C THR A 149 10.98 -10.88 -7.19
N ASP A 150 10.05 -11.69 -6.68
CA ASP A 150 9.07 -11.25 -5.67
C ASP A 150 9.77 -10.86 -4.36
N VAL A 151 10.83 -11.55 -3.97
CA VAL A 151 11.62 -11.22 -2.77
C VAL A 151 12.35 -9.90 -2.93
N ILE A 152 13.02 -9.67 -4.05
CA ILE A 152 13.73 -8.41 -4.34
C ILE A 152 12.75 -7.24 -4.37
N TYR A 153 11.64 -7.41 -5.09
CA TYR A 153 10.61 -6.37 -5.20
C TYR A 153 9.97 -6.05 -3.84
N MET A 154 9.67 -7.07 -3.02
CA MET A 154 9.14 -6.85 -1.67
C MET A 154 10.17 -6.26 -0.71
N ASN A 155 11.46 -6.57 -0.85
CA ASN A 155 12.50 -5.99 0.00
C ASN A 155 12.62 -4.48 -0.21
N ARG A 156 12.67 -4.04 -1.48
CA ARG A 156 12.69 -2.62 -1.82
C ARG A 156 11.46 -1.91 -1.27
N ARG A 157 10.29 -2.56 -1.36
CA ARG A 157 9.02 -2.03 -0.82
C ARG A 157 8.98 -1.95 0.71
N LEU A 158 9.67 -2.85 1.43
CA LEU A 158 9.77 -2.79 2.88
C LEU A 158 10.59 -1.58 3.37
N GLY A 159 11.35 -0.93 2.50
CA GLY A 159 12.04 0.34 2.81
C GLY A 159 11.09 1.48 3.18
N GLY A 160 9.81 1.39 2.80
CA GLY A 160 8.81 2.42 3.06
C GLY A 160 9.03 3.68 2.21
N ASP A 161 8.11 4.63 2.34
CA ASP A 161 8.23 5.94 1.71
C ASP A 161 8.92 6.90 2.70
N VAL A 162 9.84 7.72 2.20
CA VAL A 162 10.56 8.73 3.00
C VAL A 162 9.94 10.10 2.75
N SER A 163 9.81 10.91 3.81
CA SER A 163 9.33 12.28 3.68
C SER A 163 10.40 13.17 3.07
N LEU A 164 10.03 13.97 2.06
CA LEU A 164 10.92 14.97 1.46
C LEU A 164 11.27 16.11 2.42
N ASN A 165 10.44 16.33 3.45
CA ASN A 165 10.65 17.37 4.45
C ASN A 165 11.42 16.83 5.67
N ALA A 166 11.91 15.58 5.62
CA ALA A 166 12.75 15.07 6.68
C ALA A 166 14.13 15.74 6.62
N ALA A 167 14.64 16.20 7.76
CA ALA A 167 16.00 16.70 7.85
C ALA A 167 17.00 15.57 7.53
N ILE A 168 18.02 15.88 6.72
CA ILE A 168 19.03 14.90 6.31
C ILE A 168 20.00 14.57 7.47
N ARG A 169 20.22 15.51 8.41
CA ARG A 169 21.06 15.33 9.60
C ARG A 169 20.36 15.91 10.85
N GLU A 170 20.65 15.35 12.03
CA GLU A 170 20.05 15.81 13.30
C GLU A 170 20.73 17.06 13.89
N ASP A 171 21.98 17.36 13.49
CA ASP A 171 22.79 18.45 14.07
C ASP A 171 22.95 19.65 13.12
N GLY A 172 22.04 20.61 13.23
CA GLY A 172 22.13 21.98 12.68
C GLY A 172 21.83 22.12 11.18
N ASP A 173 21.04 23.15 10.83
CA ASP A 173 20.73 23.77 9.50
C ASP A 173 20.92 22.91 8.24
N SER A 174 20.70 21.60 8.36
CA SER A 174 20.88 20.65 7.28
C SER A 174 19.60 20.69 6.47
N GLY A 175 19.73 21.07 5.20
CA GLY A 175 18.60 21.16 4.27
C GLY A 175 17.72 19.91 4.29
N GLU A 176 16.47 20.13 3.91
CA GLU A 176 15.49 19.06 3.74
C GLU A 176 15.84 18.23 2.50
N TRP A 177 15.32 17.00 2.38
CA TRP A 177 15.53 16.18 1.17
C TRP A 177 15.08 16.86 -0.12
N GLN A 178 14.04 17.70 -0.04
CA GLN A 178 13.57 18.47 -1.19
C GLN A 178 14.60 19.50 -1.71
N ASP A 179 15.48 20.02 -0.85
CA ASP A 179 16.46 21.06 -1.24
C ASP A 179 17.58 20.49 -2.14
N TRP A 180 17.76 19.18 -2.12
CA TRP A 180 18.76 18.46 -2.93
C TRP A 180 18.17 17.90 -4.23
N LEU A 181 16.86 18.04 -4.43
CA LEU A 181 16.20 17.51 -5.62
C LEU A 181 16.49 18.43 -6.80
N VAL A 182 17.20 17.90 -7.80
CA VAL A 182 17.49 18.61 -9.04
C VAL A 182 16.24 18.59 -9.92
N ASP A 183 15.86 19.76 -10.44
CA ASP A 183 14.87 19.84 -11.50
C ASP A 183 15.52 19.47 -12.83
N GLU A 184 14.98 18.46 -13.51
CA GLU A 184 15.43 18.02 -14.84
C GLU A 184 14.79 18.86 -15.97
N SER A 185 13.91 19.81 -15.62
CA SER A 185 13.35 20.73 -16.60
C SER A 185 14.47 21.59 -17.24
N PRO A 186 14.33 21.95 -18.53
CA PRO A 186 15.29 22.83 -19.17
C PRO A 186 15.39 24.14 -18.39
N ASP A 187 16.62 24.58 -18.15
CA ASP A 187 16.84 25.85 -17.49
C ASP A 187 16.30 27.02 -18.34
N GLN A 188 16.23 28.19 -17.70
CA GLN A 188 15.70 29.38 -18.37
C GLN A 188 16.55 29.76 -19.59
N GLU A 189 17.85 29.50 -19.56
CA GLU A 189 18.76 29.77 -20.67
C GLU A 189 18.48 28.86 -21.87
N THR A 190 18.34 27.55 -21.68
CA THR A 190 18.01 26.60 -22.75
C THR A 190 16.61 26.85 -23.29
N THR A 191 15.65 27.21 -22.44
CA THR A 191 14.28 27.56 -22.86
C THR A 191 14.28 28.84 -23.71
N LEU A 192 15.00 29.88 -23.29
CA LEU A 192 15.12 31.13 -24.04
C LEU A 192 15.85 30.90 -25.36
N ALA A 193 16.98 30.19 -25.34
CA ALA A 193 17.75 29.87 -26.55
C ALA A 193 16.90 29.10 -27.58
N ALA A 194 16.12 28.11 -27.14
CA ALA A 194 15.21 27.38 -28.01
C ALA A 194 14.10 28.28 -28.59
N SER A 195 13.58 29.24 -27.80
CA SER A 195 12.59 30.21 -28.28
C SER A 195 13.19 31.20 -29.29
N GLU A 196 14.41 31.69 -29.06
CA GLU A 196 15.12 32.58 -29.97
C GLU A 196 15.54 31.86 -31.25
N GLU A 197 15.95 30.59 -31.17
CA GLU A 197 16.23 29.76 -32.33
C GLU A 197 14.95 29.56 -33.17
N PHE A 198 13.82 29.26 -32.53
CA PHE A 198 12.53 29.14 -33.21
C PHE A 198 12.09 30.47 -33.88
N ASP A 199 12.22 31.60 -33.17
CA ASP A 199 11.81 32.92 -33.67
C ASP A 199 12.75 33.48 -34.75
N ASN A 200 14.05 33.21 -34.65
CA ASN A 200 15.03 33.65 -35.64
C ASN A 200 15.05 32.76 -36.90
N HIS A 201 14.81 31.44 -36.75
CA HIS A 201 14.81 30.51 -37.89
C HIS A 201 13.42 30.32 -38.54
N GLY A 202 12.32 30.61 -37.84
CA GLY A 202 10.95 30.56 -38.37
C GLY A 202 10.69 31.44 -39.61
N PRO A 203 11.09 32.72 -39.64
CA PRO A 203 10.95 33.56 -40.83
C PRO A 203 12.03 33.26 -41.89
N ALA A 204 13.24 32.83 -41.52
CA ALA A 204 14.33 32.58 -42.47
C ALA A 204 14.10 31.32 -43.35
N VAL A 205 13.53 30.25 -42.78
CA VAL A 205 13.17 29.04 -43.54
C VAL A 205 11.94 29.27 -44.42
N SER A 206 10.99 30.12 -44.00
CA SER A 206 9.83 30.47 -44.83
C SER A 206 10.17 31.46 -45.96
N LEU A 207 11.09 32.41 -45.75
CA LEU A 207 11.58 33.32 -46.79
C LEU A 207 12.45 32.61 -47.84
N SER A 208 13.32 31.69 -47.44
CA SER A 208 14.15 30.92 -48.38
C SER A 208 13.33 30.00 -49.29
N HIS A 209 12.18 29.50 -48.81
CA HIS A 209 11.25 28.73 -49.64
C HIS A 209 10.42 29.61 -50.60
N LYS A 210 10.20 30.89 -50.28
CA LYS A 210 9.48 31.86 -51.13
C LYS A 210 10.36 32.43 -52.24
N LEU A 211 11.61 32.79 -51.91
CA LEU A 211 12.61 33.31 -52.87
C LEU A 211 12.99 32.30 -53.96
N ARG A 212 12.92 30.99 -53.68
CA ARG A 212 13.13 29.93 -54.70
C ARG A 212 11.95 29.74 -55.67
N ARG A 213 10.73 30.16 -55.32
CA ARG A 213 9.56 30.07 -56.23
C ARG A 213 9.46 31.28 -57.15
N ASP A 214 9.86 32.46 -56.68
CA ASP A 214 9.76 33.70 -57.47
C ASP A 214 10.85 33.81 -58.56
N SER A 215 11.97 33.09 -58.44
CA SER A 215 13.00 32.99 -59.49
C SER A 215 12.65 32.02 -60.64
N ALA A 216 11.49 31.36 -60.60
CA ALA A 216 11.08 30.34 -61.56
C ALA A 216 9.88 30.74 -62.44
N VAL A 217 9.64 32.04 -62.65
CA VAL A 217 8.68 32.52 -63.66
C VAL A 217 9.42 32.80 -64.97
N PRO A 218 9.25 31.98 -66.03
CA PRO A 218 9.87 32.26 -67.32
C PRO A 218 9.14 33.44 -68.00
N LYS A 219 9.90 34.43 -68.47
CA LYS A 219 9.39 35.48 -69.36
C LYS A 219 8.99 34.83 -70.69
N CYS A 220 7.69 34.83 -71.00
CA CYS A 220 7.19 34.64 -72.36
C CYS A 220 7.12 35.99 -73.08
N GLY A 221 7.52 36.01 -74.35
CA GLY A 221 7.42 37.13 -75.30
C GLY A 221 8.79 37.42 -75.94
N GLU A 222 8.96 37.47 -77.27
CA GLU A 222 8.09 37.42 -78.45
C GLU A 222 8.84 36.65 -79.56
#